data_AF-A0A960UCP0-F1
#
_entry.id   AF-A0A960UCP0-F1
#
_cell.length_a   1.000
_cell.length_b   1.000
_cell.length_c   1.000
_cell.angle_alpha   90.00
_cell.angle_beta   90.00
_cell.angle_gamma   90.00
#
_symmetry.space_group_name_H-M   'P 1'
#
loop_
_entity.id
_entity.type
_entity.pdbx_description
1 polymer ?
#
loop_
_entity_poly.entity_id
_entity_poly.type
_entity_poly.pdbx_seq_one_letter_code
_entity_poly.pdbx_strand_id
1 'polypeptide(L)'
;MKERISMLGFLSGIVYANAGEWMIHKYWLHEEAKKNKESFWRFHWNVHHKNCRQNAFIDADYQNTLFSEWDAQSKEAVALIGASLVHLPLFPFAPGFVAGVWFHAGYYYYVHKRSHLEPEWAKKSLPWHYDHHMGPNQDSNWCVTFPLFDYIMGTREKYLGTEREKEDSLRREKRLKEVKLAEAS
;
A
#
# COMPACT_ATOMS: atom_id res chain seq x y z
N MET A 1 -17.39 0.08 31.92
CA MET A 1 -15.99 -0.41 31.99
C MET A 1 -15.66 -1.32 30.82
N LYS A 2 -16.42 -2.41 30.58
CA LYS A 2 -16.22 -3.33 29.44
C LYS A 2 -16.19 -2.62 28.07
N GLU A 3 -17.13 -1.73 27.79
CA GLU A 3 -17.16 -0.95 26.54
C GLU A 3 -15.92 -0.07 26.35
N ARG A 4 -15.45 0.57 27.43
CA ARG A 4 -14.22 1.37 27.40
C ARG A 4 -12.99 0.50 27.12
N ILE A 5 -12.91 -0.69 27.72
CA ILE A 5 -11.83 -1.65 27.46
C ILE A 5 -11.90 -2.13 26.00
N SER A 6 -13.08 -2.42 25.47
CA SER A 6 -13.25 -2.80 24.06
C SER A 6 -12.84 -1.69 23.10
N MET A 7 -13.21 -0.44 23.37
CA MET A 7 -12.84 0.71 22.55
C MET A 7 -11.32 0.98 22.58
N LEU A 8 -10.71 0.95 23.77
CA LEU A 8 -9.25 1.08 23.91
C LEU A 8 -8.52 -0.08 23.21
N GLY A 9 -9.05 -1.30 23.34
CA GLY A 9 -8.58 -2.47 22.60
C GLY A 9 -8.62 -2.22 21.09
N PHE A 10 -9.75 -1.77 20.55
CA PHE A 10 -9.90 -1.46 19.13
C PHE A 10 -8.90 -0.43 18.62
N LEU A 11 -8.75 0.70 19.32
CA LEU A 11 -7.78 1.73 18.96
C LEU A 11 -6.34 1.19 19.03
N SER A 12 -6.01 0.40 20.05
CA SER A 12 -4.69 -0.24 20.16
C SER A 12 -4.44 -1.24 19.03
N GLY A 13 -5.46 -1.95 18.57
CA GLY A 13 -5.39 -2.87 17.43
C GLY A 13 -5.09 -2.14 16.12
N ILE A 14 -5.67 -0.96 15.90
CA ILE A 14 -5.37 -0.11 14.74
C ILE A 14 -3.93 0.39 14.77
N VAL A 15 -3.47 0.92 15.92
CA VAL A 15 -2.08 1.40 16.05
C VAL A 15 -1.08 0.25 15.85
N TYR A 16 -1.35 -0.90 16.45
CA TYR A 16 -0.55 -2.12 16.26
C TYR A 16 -0.53 -2.56 14.79
N ALA A 17 -1.68 -2.56 14.11
CA ALA A 17 -1.77 -2.98 12.72
C ALA A 17 -1.05 -2.01 11.78
N ASN A 18 -1.04 -0.70 12.04
CA ASN A 18 -0.22 0.26 11.29
C ASN A 18 1.29 0.05 11.51
N ALA A 19 1.71 -0.37 12.71
CA ALA A 19 3.09 -0.80 12.96
C ALA A 19 3.45 -2.04 12.13
N GLY A 20 2.55 -3.03 12.12
CA GLY A 20 2.70 -4.25 11.34
C GLY A 20 2.73 -3.98 9.84
N GLU A 21 1.87 -3.09 9.36
CA GLU A 21 1.85 -2.60 7.97
C GLU A 21 3.20 -2.00 7.58
N TRP A 22 3.73 -1.06 8.37
CA TRP A 22 5.06 -0.48 8.13
C TRP A 22 6.15 -1.55 8.06
N MET A 23 6.15 -2.49 9.01
CA MET A 23 7.15 -3.55 9.11
C MET A 23 7.09 -4.52 7.93
N ILE A 24 5.90 -5.02 7.61
CA ILE A 24 5.68 -5.97 6.51
C ILE A 24 6.00 -5.31 5.18
N HIS A 25 5.56 -4.07 4.98
CA HIS A 25 5.79 -3.35 3.73
C HIS A 25 7.29 -3.14 3.48
N LYS A 26 8.04 -2.70 4.50
CA LYS A 26 9.49 -2.55 4.40
C LYS A 26 10.20 -3.88 4.20
N TYR A 27 10.06 -4.82 5.14
CA TYR A 27 10.93 -5.99 5.20
C TYR A 27 10.52 -7.10 4.24
N TRP A 28 9.22 -7.32 4.03
CA TRP A 28 8.74 -8.40 3.17
C TRP A 28 8.43 -7.90 1.77
N LEU A 29 7.60 -6.87 1.66
CA LEU A 29 7.11 -6.40 0.35
C LEU A 29 8.18 -5.63 -0.45
N HIS A 30 9.19 -5.05 0.21
CA HIS A 30 10.33 -4.42 -0.47
C HIS A 30 11.64 -5.19 -0.29
N GLU A 31 12.21 -5.24 0.91
CA GLU A 31 13.56 -5.80 1.07
C GLU A 31 13.66 -7.25 0.57
N GLU A 32 12.80 -8.14 1.05
CA GLU A 32 12.77 -9.53 0.61
C GLU A 32 12.35 -9.66 -0.86
N ALA A 33 11.30 -8.94 -1.29
CA ALA A 33 10.82 -8.97 -2.67
C ALA A 33 11.86 -8.51 -3.71
N LYS A 34 12.74 -7.57 -3.34
CA LYS A 34 13.86 -7.08 -4.16
C LYS A 34 14.99 -8.10 -4.21
N LYS A 35 15.35 -8.69 -3.06
CA LYS A 35 16.48 -9.61 -2.91
C LYS A 35 16.21 -10.99 -3.51
N ASN A 36 15.01 -11.53 -3.31
CA ASN A 36 14.70 -12.92 -3.63
C ASN A 36 13.71 -13.05 -4.80
N LYS A 37 14.13 -13.73 -5.87
CA LYS A 37 13.31 -13.92 -7.08
C LYS A 37 12.21 -14.97 -6.95
N GLU A 38 12.31 -15.84 -5.96
CA GLU A 38 11.32 -16.89 -5.71
C GLU A 38 10.39 -16.54 -4.54
N SER A 39 10.57 -15.36 -3.93
CA SER A 39 9.76 -14.94 -2.79
C SER A 39 8.30 -14.72 -3.20
N PHE A 40 7.38 -15.20 -2.35
CA PHE A 40 5.95 -14.90 -2.47
C PHE A 40 5.70 -13.39 -2.62
N TRP A 41 6.46 -12.56 -1.90
CA TRP A 41 6.29 -11.10 -1.85
C TRP A 41 6.76 -10.37 -3.11
N ARG A 42 7.37 -11.08 -4.07
CA ARG A 42 7.94 -10.51 -5.29
C ARG A 42 6.93 -9.73 -6.15
N PHE A 43 5.64 -10.07 -6.06
CA PHE A 43 4.58 -9.38 -6.80
C PHE A 43 4.54 -7.89 -6.47
N HIS A 44 4.78 -7.52 -5.21
CA HIS A 44 4.65 -6.14 -4.78
C HIS A 44 5.68 -5.24 -5.47
N TRP A 45 6.95 -5.67 -5.55
CA TRP A 45 7.99 -4.88 -6.20
C TRP A 45 7.96 -4.97 -7.75
N ASN A 46 7.94 -6.19 -8.30
CA ASN A 46 8.18 -6.36 -9.74
C ASN A 46 6.93 -6.23 -10.62
N VAL A 47 5.75 -6.31 -10.01
CA VAL A 47 4.48 -6.16 -10.71
C VAL A 47 3.85 -4.85 -10.27
N HIS A 48 3.40 -4.77 -9.03
CA HIS A 48 2.62 -3.65 -8.53
C HIS A 48 3.36 -2.30 -8.59
N HIS A 49 4.56 -2.19 -8.01
CA HIS A 49 5.36 -0.96 -8.09
C HIS A 49 5.75 -0.59 -9.53
N LYS A 50 6.13 -1.59 -10.33
CA LYS A 50 6.50 -1.40 -11.73
C LYS A 50 5.32 -0.84 -12.52
N ASN A 51 4.14 -1.44 -12.41
CA ASN A 51 2.91 -1.00 -13.05
C ASN A 51 2.57 0.43 -12.65
N CYS A 52 2.55 0.72 -11.35
CA CYS A 52 2.28 2.06 -10.84
C CYS A 52 3.22 3.10 -11.46
N ARG A 53 4.53 2.84 -11.51
CA ARG A 53 5.50 3.80 -12.04
C ARG A 53 5.40 4.00 -13.55
N GLN A 54 5.03 2.94 -14.27
CA GLN A 54 4.87 2.99 -15.72
C GLN A 54 3.54 3.66 -16.12
N ASN A 55 2.51 3.52 -15.29
CA ASN A 55 1.13 3.91 -15.61
C ASN A 55 0.62 5.05 -14.72
N ALA A 56 1.50 5.97 -14.33
CA ALA A 56 1.13 7.18 -13.58
C ALA A 56 0.31 6.90 -12.30
N PHE A 57 0.80 5.96 -11.50
CA PHE A 57 0.24 5.47 -10.23
C PHE A 57 -0.95 4.50 -10.36
N ILE A 58 -1.35 4.13 -11.58
CA ILE A 58 -2.40 3.15 -11.84
C ILE A 58 -1.81 1.73 -11.83
N ASP A 59 -2.55 0.80 -11.24
CA ASP A 59 -2.29 -0.64 -11.36
C ASP A 59 -3.55 -1.37 -11.83
N ALA A 60 -3.43 -2.07 -12.96
CA ALA A 60 -4.55 -2.70 -13.65
C ALA A 60 -5.05 -3.95 -12.93
N ASP A 61 -4.20 -4.63 -12.14
CA ASP A 61 -4.57 -5.80 -11.34
C ASP A 61 -5.73 -5.47 -10.38
N TYR A 62 -5.88 -4.21 -9.97
CA TYR A 62 -6.99 -3.78 -9.12
C TYR A 62 -8.36 -3.68 -9.85
N GLN A 63 -8.37 -3.71 -11.18
CA GLN A 63 -9.61 -3.75 -11.96
C GLN A 63 -10.23 -5.15 -11.99
N ASN A 64 -9.41 -6.17 -11.72
CA ASN A 64 -9.83 -7.56 -11.68
C ASN A 64 -10.68 -7.87 -10.45
N THR A 65 -11.46 -8.95 -10.53
CA THR A 65 -12.10 -9.54 -9.35
C THR A 65 -11.07 -10.35 -8.55
N LEU A 66 -11.31 -10.55 -7.25
CA LEU A 66 -10.37 -11.29 -6.39
C LEU A 66 -10.12 -12.74 -6.80
N PHE A 67 -11.01 -13.33 -7.60
CA PHE A 67 -10.98 -14.74 -7.99
C PHE A 67 -10.73 -14.96 -9.48
N SER A 68 -10.57 -13.89 -10.26
CA SER A 68 -10.36 -14.03 -11.71
C SER A 68 -8.95 -14.50 -12.04
N GLU A 69 -7.94 -14.01 -11.32
CA GLU A 69 -6.53 -14.29 -11.61
C GLU A 69 -5.69 -14.40 -10.33
N TRP A 70 -4.50 -15.01 -10.45
CA TRP A 70 -3.50 -15.07 -9.37
C TRP A 70 -2.47 -13.93 -9.48
N ASP A 71 -2.98 -12.71 -9.38
CA ASP A 71 -2.27 -11.45 -9.63
C ASP A 71 -1.77 -10.76 -8.34
N ALA A 72 -1.32 -9.50 -8.42
CA ALA A 72 -0.90 -8.75 -7.24
C ALA A 72 -2.04 -8.54 -6.24
N GLN A 73 -3.26 -8.27 -6.72
CA GLN A 73 -4.42 -8.03 -5.88
C GLN A 73 -4.83 -9.29 -5.11
N SER A 74 -4.89 -10.45 -5.76
CA SER A 74 -5.31 -11.70 -5.11
C SER A 74 -4.29 -12.14 -4.04
N LYS A 75 -2.99 -11.96 -4.31
CA LYS A 75 -1.91 -12.29 -3.36
C LYS A 75 -1.93 -11.37 -2.14
N GLU A 76 -2.17 -10.08 -2.35
CA GLU A 76 -2.41 -9.13 -1.26
C GLU A 76 -3.59 -9.56 -0.39
N ALA A 77 -4.73 -9.93 -1.00
CA ALA A 77 -5.89 -10.39 -0.26
C ALA A 77 -5.60 -11.64 0.58
N VAL A 78 -4.89 -12.63 0.02
CA VAL A 78 -4.46 -13.82 0.75
C VAL A 78 -3.53 -13.47 1.92
N ALA A 79 -2.58 -12.56 1.72
CA ALA A 79 -1.69 -12.11 2.79
C ALA A 79 -2.44 -11.42 3.93
N LEU A 80 -3.41 -10.55 3.61
CA LEU A 80 -4.24 -9.84 4.60
C LEU A 80 -5.18 -10.78 5.36
N ILE A 81 -5.76 -11.77 4.68
CA ILE A 81 -6.56 -12.83 5.32
C ILE A 81 -5.68 -13.63 6.27
N GLY A 82 -4.49 -14.06 5.82
CA GLY A 82 -3.53 -14.78 6.65
C GLY A 82 -3.13 -13.98 7.90
N ALA A 83 -2.77 -12.71 7.72
CA ALA A 83 -2.44 -11.81 8.83
C ALA A 83 -3.62 -11.66 9.81
N SER A 84 -4.85 -11.56 9.32
CA SER A 84 -6.05 -11.48 10.15
C SER A 84 -6.28 -12.77 10.96
N LEU A 85 -6.11 -13.94 10.34
CA LEU A 85 -6.32 -15.25 10.97
C LEU A 85 -5.31 -15.54 12.08
N VAL A 86 -4.06 -15.08 11.95
CA VAL A 86 -3.03 -15.23 13.01
C VAL A 86 -3.47 -14.59 14.33
N HIS A 87 -4.34 -13.57 14.29
CA HIS A 87 -4.84 -12.88 15.49
C HIS A 87 -6.10 -13.53 16.08
N LEU A 88 -6.73 -14.49 15.38
CA LEU A 88 -7.96 -15.14 15.82
C LEU A 88 -7.88 -15.77 17.22
N PRO A 89 -6.77 -16.43 17.64
CA PRO A 89 -6.66 -17.00 18.99
C PRO A 89 -6.78 -15.97 20.12
N LEU A 90 -6.55 -14.67 19.84
CA LEU A 90 -6.69 -13.59 20.84
C LEU A 90 -8.13 -13.13 21.02
N PHE A 91 -9.06 -13.53 20.14
CA PHE A 91 -10.44 -13.01 20.14
C PHE A 91 -11.19 -13.24 21.47
N PRO A 92 -11.09 -14.41 22.14
CA PRO A 92 -11.77 -14.62 23.43
C PRO A 92 -11.26 -13.71 24.57
N PHE A 93 -10.02 -13.20 24.46
CA PHE A 93 -9.36 -12.44 25.51
C PHE A 93 -9.33 -10.93 25.23
N ALA A 94 -9.19 -10.56 23.96
CA ALA A 94 -9.04 -9.18 23.50
C ALA A 94 -9.87 -8.90 22.23
N PRO A 95 -11.22 -9.06 22.29
CA PRO A 95 -12.06 -8.97 21.10
C PRO A 95 -12.01 -7.58 20.44
N GLY A 96 -11.90 -6.51 21.24
CA GLY A 96 -11.72 -5.15 20.72
C GLY A 96 -10.44 -5.01 19.90
N PHE A 97 -9.32 -5.53 20.41
CA PHE A 97 -8.03 -5.49 19.70
C PHE A 97 -8.09 -6.25 18.38
N VAL A 98 -8.60 -7.49 18.38
CA VAL A 98 -8.72 -8.29 17.15
C VAL A 98 -9.62 -7.61 16.13
N ALA A 99 -10.74 -7.02 16.57
CA ALA A 99 -11.61 -6.24 15.69
C ALA A 99 -10.89 -5.02 15.09
N GLY A 100 -10.02 -4.34 15.86
CA GLY A 100 -9.20 -3.24 15.36
C GLY A 100 -8.20 -3.67 14.29
N VAL A 101 -7.54 -4.81 14.49
CA VAL A 101 -6.62 -5.39 13.51
C VAL A 101 -7.35 -5.78 12.22
N TRP A 102 -8.50 -6.44 12.32
CA TRP A 102 -9.29 -6.85 11.15
C TRP A 102 -9.89 -5.66 10.41
N PHE A 103 -10.37 -4.65 11.15
CA PHE A 103 -10.80 -3.39 10.56
C PHE A 103 -9.67 -2.74 9.77
N HIS A 104 -8.47 -2.67 10.34
CA HIS A 104 -7.30 -2.12 9.68
C HIS A 104 -6.93 -2.89 8.41
N ALA A 105 -6.93 -4.22 8.44
CA ALA A 105 -6.65 -5.04 7.26
C ALA A 105 -7.67 -4.82 6.12
N GLY A 106 -8.96 -4.75 6.45
CA GLY A 106 -10.01 -4.43 5.48
C GLY A 106 -9.90 -3.00 4.95
N TYR A 107 -9.59 -2.04 5.83
CA TYR A 107 -9.39 -0.65 5.45
C TYR A 107 -8.17 -0.48 4.55
N TYR A 108 -7.04 -1.12 4.88
CA TYR A 108 -5.84 -1.20 4.06
C TYR A 108 -6.19 -1.65 2.64
N TYR A 109 -6.86 -2.80 2.49
CA TYR A 109 -7.22 -3.32 1.17
C TYR A 109 -8.07 -2.31 0.39
N TYR A 110 -9.09 -1.74 1.04
CA TYR A 110 -9.98 -0.76 0.43
C TYR A 110 -9.23 0.48 -0.06
N VAL A 111 -8.43 1.12 0.81
CA VAL A 111 -7.76 2.37 0.45
C VAL A 111 -6.60 2.15 -0.50
N HIS A 112 -5.90 1.02 -0.38
CA HIS A 112 -4.82 0.66 -1.29
C HIS A 112 -5.37 0.47 -2.70
N LYS A 113 -6.35 -0.42 -2.87
CA LYS A 113 -7.05 -0.65 -4.14
C LYS A 113 -7.59 0.66 -4.73
N ARG A 114 -8.32 1.44 -3.92
CA ARG A 114 -8.89 2.71 -4.36
C ARG A 114 -7.83 3.69 -4.83
N SER A 115 -6.68 3.74 -4.15
CA SER A 115 -5.62 4.69 -4.48
C SER A 115 -5.07 4.49 -5.89
N HIS A 116 -4.99 3.24 -6.35
CA HIS A 116 -4.50 2.87 -7.67
C HIS A 116 -5.57 2.89 -8.77
N LEU A 117 -6.85 2.86 -8.39
CA LEU A 117 -7.96 3.10 -9.32
C LEU A 117 -8.28 4.59 -9.50
N GLU A 118 -8.06 5.39 -8.45
CA GLU A 118 -8.35 6.83 -8.41
C GLU A 118 -7.12 7.65 -7.97
N PRO A 119 -6.09 7.84 -8.83
CA PRO A 119 -4.86 8.54 -8.44
C PRO A 119 -5.05 9.95 -7.89
N GLU A 120 -6.03 10.70 -8.40
CA GLU A 120 -6.34 12.05 -7.90
C GLU A 120 -6.92 12.03 -6.49
N TRP A 121 -7.74 11.02 -6.16
CA TRP A 121 -8.19 10.80 -4.79
C TRP A 121 -7.01 10.43 -3.88
N ALA A 122 -6.08 9.59 -4.37
CA ALA A 122 -4.90 9.18 -3.62
C ALA A 122 -3.98 10.36 -3.30
N LYS A 123 -3.68 11.21 -4.29
CA LYS A 123 -2.87 12.42 -4.08
C LYS A 123 -3.44 13.33 -2.99
N LYS A 124 -4.77 13.41 -2.89
CA LYS A 124 -5.45 14.21 -1.86
C LYS A 124 -5.51 13.52 -0.49
N SER A 125 -5.84 12.23 -0.48
CA SER A 125 -6.23 11.52 0.75
C SER A 125 -5.10 10.70 1.34
N LEU A 126 -4.21 10.16 0.50
CA LEU A 126 -3.06 9.33 0.85
C LEU A 126 -1.78 9.84 0.14
N PRO A 127 -1.41 11.12 0.27
CA PRO A 127 -0.26 11.68 -0.45
C PRO A 127 1.05 10.92 -0.16
N TRP A 128 1.20 10.35 1.04
CA TRP A 128 2.36 9.53 1.40
C TRP A 128 2.45 8.24 0.57
N HIS A 129 1.33 7.62 0.22
CA HIS A 129 1.31 6.42 -0.60
C HIS A 129 1.64 6.77 -2.06
N TYR A 130 1.15 7.91 -2.54
CA TYR A 130 1.59 8.45 -3.84
C TYR A 130 3.11 8.69 -3.86
N ASP A 131 3.63 9.33 -2.80
CA ASP A 131 5.05 9.61 -2.63
C ASP A 131 5.88 8.33 -2.62
N HIS A 132 5.40 7.26 -1.96
CA HIS A 132 6.04 5.94 -1.93
C HIS A 132 6.30 5.36 -3.32
N HIS A 133 5.28 5.38 -4.19
CA HIS A 133 5.41 4.81 -5.53
C HIS A 133 6.15 5.72 -6.50
N MET A 134 5.86 7.02 -6.45
CA MET A 134 6.25 7.95 -7.51
C MET A 134 7.51 8.73 -7.16
N GLY A 135 7.86 8.80 -5.88
CA GLY A 135 9.10 9.42 -5.41
C GLY A 135 10.36 8.73 -5.95
N PRO A 136 11.50 9.44 -5.93
CA PRO A 136 12.79 8.86 -6.31
C PRO A 136 13.28 7.85 -5.28
N ASN A 137 13.00 8.08 -3.98
CA ASN A 137 13.33 7.15 -2.91
C ASN A 137 12.15 6.20 -2.65
N GLN A 138 12.24 5.00 -3.21
CA GLN A 138 11.23 3.95 -3.02
C GLN A 138 11.42 3.15 -1.72
N ASP A 139 12.44 3.50 -0.91
CA ASP A 139 12.70 2.90 0.41
C ASP A 139 12.25 3.85 1.54
N SER A 140 11.10 4.50 1.34
CA SER A 140 10.47 5.47 2.26
C SER A 140 8.94 5.36 2.20
N ASN A 141 8.21 5.97 3.14
CA ASN A 141 6.74 6.03 3.15
C ASN A 141 6.04 4.65 3.12
N TRP A 142 6.30 3.80 4.10
CA TRP A 142 5.85 2.41 4.14
C TRP A 142 4.38 2.23 4.57
N CYS A 143 3.77 3.19 5.25
CA CYS A 143 2.36 3.07 5.59
C CYS A 143 1.50 3.50 4.40
N VAL A 144 0.50 2.70 4.05
CA VAL A 144 -0.55 3.00 3.07
C VAL A 144 -1.75 3.66 3.73
N THR A 145 -2.24 3.13 4.85
CA THR A 145 -3.49 3.57 5.51
C THR A 145 -3.39 4.97 6.11
N PHE A 146 -2.40 5.20 6.96
CA PHE A 146 -2.04 6.49 7.54
C PHE A 146 -0.56 6.45 8.00
N PRO A 147 0.19 7.56 7.94
CA PRO A 147 1.65 7.55 8.02
C PRO A 147 2.20 7.60 9.46
N LEU A 148 1.48 7.07 10.45
CA LEU A 148 1.89 7.19 11.85
C LEU A 148 3.27 6.54 12.06
N PHE A 149 3.45 5.30 11.63
CA PHE A 149 4.75 4.63 11.80
C PHE A 149 5.83 5.15 10.85
N ASP A 150 5.48 5.78 9.73
CA ASP A 150 6.47 6.53 8.95
C ASP A 150 7.03 7.72 9.70
N TYR A 151 6.21 8.43 10.47
CA TYR A 151 6.70 9.51 11.33
C TYR A 151 7.50 8.99 12.52
N ILE A 152 7.01 7.94 13.20
CA ILE A 152 7.70 7.35 14.36
C ILE A 152 9.08 6.83 13.95
N MET A 153 9.17 6.16 12.80
CA MET A 153 10.40 5.54 12.31
C MET A 153 11.27 6.47 11.46
N GLY A 154 10.82 7.72 11.22
CA GLY A 154 11.56 8.71 10.44
C GLY A 154 11.67 8.38 8.94
N THR A 155 10.71 7.65 8.38
CA THR A 155 10.69 7.23 6.96
C THR A 155 9.73 8.04 6.09
N ARG A 156 9.05 9.06 6.63
CA ARG A 156 8.18 9.95 5.85
C ARG A 156 9.01 10.91 4.97
N GLU A 157 8.87 10.81 3.65
CA GLU A 157 9.49 11.71 2.67
C GLU A 157 8.49 12.30 1.67
N LYS A 158 8.39 13.64 1.61
CA LYS A 158 7.44 14.32 0.72
C LYS A 158 7.95 14.38 -0.71
N TYR A 159 7.11 14.01 -1.68
CA TYR A 159 7.40 14.12 -3.11
C TYR A 159 6.34 14.95 -3.85
N LEU A 160 5.06 14.69 -3.60
CA LEU A 160 3.94 15.40 -4.21
C LEU A 160 4.02 16.90 -3.93
N GLY A 161 3.91 17.68 -5.01
CA GLY A 161 3.97 19.15 -4.97
C GLY A 161 5.40 19.71 -4.90
N THR A 162 6.44 18.89 -5.00
CA THR A 162 7.82 19.36 -5.18
C THR A 162 8.10 19.72 -6.64
N GLU A 163 9.14 20.53 -6.89
CA GLU A 163 9.61 20.77 -8.27
C GLU A 163 10.00 19.47 -8.98
N ARG A 164 10.56 18.52 -8.23
CA ARG A 164 10.94 17.21 -8.77
C ARG A 164 9.73 16.44 -9.31
N GLU A 165 8.60 16.46 -8.60
CA GLU A 165 7.37 15.82 -9.06
C GLU A 165 6.86 16.44 -10.36
N LYS A 166 6.88 17.78 -10.46
CA LYS A 166 6.50 18.48 -11.70
C LYS A 166 7.38 18.06 -12.88
N GLU A 167 8.69 18.04 -12.70
CA GLU A 167 9.64 17.60 -13.72
C GLU A 167 9.42 16.14 -14.16
N ASP A 168 9.19 15.24 -13.21
CA ASP A 168 8.92 13.83 -13.48
C ASP A 168 7.57 13.64 -14.19
N SER A 169 6.55 14.42 -13.84
CA SER A 169 5.23 14.43 -14.48
C SER A 169 5.32 14.91 -15.93
N LEU A 170 6.01 16.03 -16.19
CA LEU A 170 6.25 16.54 -17.55
C LEU A 170 7.03 15.54 -18.42
N ARG A 171 8.03 14.86 -17.85
CA ARG A 171 8.78 13.81 -18.54
C ARG A 171 7.90 12.61 -18.92
N ARG A 172 6.99 12.19 -18.04
CA ARG A 172 6.03 11.12 -18.31
C ARG A 172 5.06 11.50 -19.42
N GLU A 173 4.49 12.71 -19.37
CA GLU A 173 3.59 13.21 -20.40
C GLU A 173 4.26 13.30 -21.78
N LYS A 174 5.50 13.80 -21.82
CA LYS A 174 6.28 13.86 -23.07
C LYS A 174 6.46 12.47 -23.67
N ARG A 175 6.88 11.49 -22.86
CA ARG A 175 7.05 10.10 -23.30
C ARG A 175 5.75 9.50 -23.84
N LEU A 176 4.64 9.73 -23.16
CA LEU A 176 3.33 9.22 -23.61
C LEU A 176 2.91 9.84 -24.95
N LYS A 177 3.21 11.12 -25.18
CA LYS A 177 2.96 11.78 -26.47
C LYS A 177 3.83 11.19 -27.58
N GLU A 178 5.10 10.93 -27.31
CA GLU A 178 6.04 10.32 -28.27
C GLU A 178 5.61 8.91 -28.67
N VAL A 179 5.21 8.07 -27.70
CA VAL A 179 4.70 6.72 -27.97
C VAL A 179 3.44 6.77 -28.85
N LYS A 180 2.48 7.62 -28.51
CA LYS A 180 1.24 7.78 -29.30
C LYS A 180 1.51 8.26 -30.73
N LEU A 181 2.50 9.14 -30.93
CA LEU A 181 2.88 9.59 -32.26
C LEU A 181 3.50 8.44 -33.08
N ALA A 182 4.36 7.63 -32.47
CA ALA A 182 5.00 6.50 -33.13
C ALA A 182 4.01 5.37 -33.48
N GLU A 183 2.98 5.15 -32.67
CA GLU A 183 1.91 4.18 -32.96
C GLU A 183 0.97 4.66 -34.08
N ALA A 184 0.95 5.96 -34.36
CA ALA A 184 0.10 6.58 -35.38
C ALA A 184 0.79 6.75 -36.75
N SER A 185 2.10 6.45 -36.85
CA SER A 185 2.92 6.54 -38.07
C SER A 185 3.18 5.16 -38.68
#